data_AF-A0A8T3LK06-F1
#
_entry.id   AF-A0A8T3LK06-F1
#
_cell.length_a   1.000
_cell.length_b   1.000
_cell.length_c   1.000
_cell.angle_alpha   90.00
_cell.angle_beta   90.00
_cell.angle_gamma   90.00
#
_symmetry.space_group_name_H-M   'P 1'
#
loop_
_entity.id
_entity.type
_entity.pdbx_description
1 polymer ?
#
loop_
_entity_poly.entity_id
_entity_poly.type
_entity_poly.pdbx_seq_one_letter_code
_entity_poly.pdbx_strand_id
1 'polypeptide(L)' 'NQASRYCDQLVVMANGHVMAQGTPEEVMTPGLLRTVFSVEAEIHPEPVSGRPMSLMR' A
#
# COMPACT_ATOMS: atom_id res chain seq x y z
N ASN A 1 5.57 6.59 -1.34
CA ASN A 1 4.85 5.51 -2.03
C ASN A 1 5.35 5.37 -3.49
N GLN A 2 6.59 4.91 -3.70
CA GLN A 2 7.10 4.63 -5.06
C GLN A 2 6.76 3.21 -5.52
N ALA A 3 6.63 2.26 -4.57
CA ALA A 3 6.40 0.85 -4.86
C ALA A 3 5.03 0.60 -5.53
N SER A 4 3.94 1.15 -5.01
CA SER A 4 2.61 0.96 -5.63
C SER A 4 2.50 1.54 -7.05
N ARG A 5 3.33 2.54 -7.39
CA ARG A 5 3.29 3.21 -8.69
C ARG A 5 3.99 2.40 -9.77
N TYR A 6 5.10 1.74 -9.43
CA TYR A 6 5.99 1.12 -10.42
C TYR A 6 6.08 -0.40 -10.32
N CYS A 7 5.61 -1.01 -9.23
CA CYS A 7 5.65 -2.46 -9.08
C CYS A 7 4.30 -3.06 -9.48
N ASP A 8 4.34 -4.20 -10.18
CA ASP A 8 3.14 -4.99 -10.49
C ASP A 8 2.74 -5.92 -9.34
N GLN A 9 3.67 -6.18 -8.42
CA GLN A 9 3.49 -7.02 -7.25
C GLN A 9 4.15 -6.36 -6.04
N LEU A 10 3.45 -6.39 -4.90
CA LEU A 10 3.92 -5.95 -3.61
C LEU A 10 3.94 -7.12 -2.64
N VAL A 11 4.96 -7.14 -1.78
CA VAL A 11 5.02 -8.01 -0.60
C VAL A 11 5.25 -7.10 0.59
N VAL A 12 4.30 -7.09 1.52
CA VAL A 12 4.39 -6.33 2.76
C VAL A 12 4.76 -7.27 3.88
N MET A 13 5.82 -6.93 4.63
CA MET A 13 6.29 -7.73 5.75
C MET A 13 6.32 -6.92 7.03
N ALA A 14 6.05 -7.60 8.15
CA ALA A 14 6.21 -7.07 9.50
C ALA A 14 6.70 -8.18 10.43
N ASN A 15 7.62 -7.86 11.35
CA ASN A 15 8.14 -8.81 12.34
C ASN A 15 8.62 -10.15 11.74
N GLY A 16 9.26 -10.11 10.57
CA GLY A 16 9.77 -11.30 9.88
C GLY A 16 8.72 -12.15 9.15
N HIS A 17 7.47 -11.70 9.09
CA HIS A 17 6.38 -12.42 8.44
C HIS A 17 5.80 -11.63 7.26
N VAL A 18 5.34 -12.34 6.24
CA VAL A 18 4.56 -11.75 5.14
C VAL A 18 3.14 -11.48 5.62
N MET A 19 2.73 -10.22 5.56
CA MET A 19 1.42 -9.75 6.00
C MET A 19 0.41 -9.70 4.84
N ALA A 20 0.88 -9.33 3.65
CA ALA A 20 0.10 -9.30 2.43
C ALA A 20 1.01 -9.44 1.20
N GLN A 21 0.48 -10.06 0.15
CA GLN A 21 1.13 -10.17 -1.15
C GLN A 21 0.08 -10.10 -2.25
N GLY A 22 0.38 -9.36 -3.32
CA GLY A 22 -0.51 -9.21 -4.46
C GLY A 22 -0.19 -7.97 -5.28
N THR A 23 -1.14 -7.56 -6.11
CA THR A 23 -1.06 -6.28 -6.84
C THR A 23 -1.07 -5.08 -5.89
N PRO A 24 -0.61 -3.89 -6.33
CA PRO A 24 -0.74 -2.67 -5.55
C PRO A 24 -2.16 -2.41 -5.04
N GLU A 25 -3.16 -2.68 -5.86
CA GLU A 25 -4.58 -2.45 -5.58
C GLU A 25 -5.11 -3.39 -4.49
N GLU A 26 -4.63 -4.63 -4.45
CA GLU A 26 -4.98 -5.60 -3.41
C GLU A 26 -4.28 -5.31 -2.09
N VAL A 27 -3.04 -4.82 -2.14
CA VAL A 27 -2.17 -4.68 -0.95
C VAL A 27 -2.30 -3.31 -0.28
N MET A 28 -2.43 -2.22 -1.04
CA MET A 28 -2.48 -0.86 -0.50
C MET A 28 -3.84 -0.54 0.12
N THR A 29 -4.06 -0.99 1.36
CA THR A 29 -5.30 -0.72 2.12
C THR A 29 -5.02 0.11 3.36
N PRO A 30 -5.96 0.99 3.81
CA PRO A 30 -5.80 1.76 5.04
C PRO A 30 -5.52 0.88 6.27
N GLY A 31 -6.20 -0.27 6.37
CA GLY A 31 -6.01 -1.21 7.46
C GLY A 31 -4.60 -1.77 7.52
N LEU A 32 -4.05 -2.19 6.38
CA LEU A 32 -2.68 -2.71 6.32
C LEU A 32 -1.65 -1.62 6.65
N LEU A 33 -1.84 -0.40 6.14
CA LEU A 33 -0.94 0.72 6.44
C LEU A 33 -0.95 1.07 7.93
N ARG A 34 -2.12 1.06 8.57
CA ARG A 34 -2.24 1.23 10.02
C ARG A 34 -1.55 0.12 10.80
N THR A 35 -1.74 -1.14 10.40
CA THR A 35 -1.16 -2.28 11.12
C THR A 35 0.36 -2.38 10.97
N VAL A 36 0.90 -2.11 9.77
CA VAL A 36 2.32 -2.34 9.47
C VAL A 36 3.17 -1.09 9.70
N PHE A 37 2.64 0.09 9.37
CA PHE A 37 3.37 1.36 9.47
C PHE A 37 2.88 2.25 10.62
N SER A 38 1.83 1.86 11.35
CA SER A 38 1.23 2.67 12.43
C SER A 38 0.77 4.06 11.95
N VAL A 39 0.24 4.11 10.74
CA VAL A 39 -0.17 5.34 10.06
C VAL A 39 -1.65 5.27 9.71
N GLU A 40 -2.39 6.35 9.98
CA GLU A 40 -3.72 6.58 9.44
C GLU A 40 -3.60 7.21 8.04
N ALA A 41 -4.08 6.49 7.03
CA ALA A 41 -3.99 6.92 5.64
C ALA A 41 -5.28 6.64 4.87
N GLU A 42 -5.58 7.51 3.92
CA GLU A 42 -6.57 7.25 2.87
C GLU A 42 -5.87 6.76 1.61
N ILE A 43 -6.56 5.92 0.82
CA ILE A 43 -6.06 5.44 -0.45
C ILE A 43 -6.92 6.01 -1.56
N HIS A 44 -6.27 6.71 -2.50
CA HIS A 44 -6.91 7.33 -3.65
C HIS A 44 -6.19 6.89 -4.93
N PRO A 45 -6.87 6.84 -6.09
CA PRO A 45 -6.20 6.64 -7.36
C PRO A 45 -5.30 7.83 -7.68
N GLU A 46 -4.06 7.57 -8.10
CA GLU A 46 -3.15 8.61 -8.59
C GLU A 46 -3.63 9.16 -9.94
N PRO A 47 -3.66 10.49 -10.15
CA PRO A 47 -4.29 11.09 -11.33
C PRO A 47 -3.75 10.63 -12.70
N VAL A 48 -2.46 10.27 -12.79
CA VAL A 48 -1.83 9.90 -14.06
C VAL A 48 -1.86 8.40 -14.32
N SER A 49 -1.46 7.59 -13.33
CA SER A 49 -1.31 6.14 -13.49
C SER A 49 -2.53 5.33 -13.05
N GLY A 50 -3.46 5.94 -12.30
CA GLY A 50 -4.58 5.23 -11.66
C GLY A 50 -4.16 4.31 -10.50
N ARG A 51 -2.85 4.15 -10.25
CA ARG A 51 -2.31 3.31 -9.18
C ARG A 51 -2.66 3.89 -7.80
N PRO A 52 -2.75 3.05 -6.76
CA PRO A 52 -3.13 3.51 -5.43
C PRO A 52 -2.06 4.43 -4.81
N MET A 53 -2.50 5.62 -4.37
CA MET A 53 -1.72 6.63 -3.68
C MET A 53 -2.22 6.78 -2.23
N SER A 54 -1.31 6.67 -1.26
CA SER A 54 -1.60 6.95 0.15
C SER A 54 -1.51 8.44 0.46
N LEU A 55 -2.56 9.01 1.04
CA LEU A 55 -2.56 10.34 1.64
C LEU A 55 -2.66 10.19 3.16
N MET A 56 -1.70 10.77 3.88
CA MET A 56 -1.70 10.75 5.35
C MET A 56 -2.78 11.66 5.88
N ARG A 57 -3.47 11.23 6.94
CA ARG A 57 -4.31 12.11 7.76
C ARG A 57 -3.52 12.77 8.87
#